data_AF-A0A2T6FGY0-F1
#
_entry.id   AF-A0A2T6FGY0-F1
#
_cell.length_a   1.000
_cell.length_b   1.000
_cell.length_c   1.000
_cell.angle_alpha   90.00
_cell.angle_beta   90.00
_cell.angle_gamma   90.00
#
_symmetry.space_group_name_H-M   'P 1'
#
loop_
_entity.id
_entity.type
_entity.pdbx_description
1 polymer ?
#
loop_
_entity_poly.entity_id
_entity_poly.type
_entity_poly.pdbx_seq_one_letter_code
_entity_poly.pdbx_strand_id
1 'polypeptide(L)'
;MSNVLIEKIQSLANMHWQQLEKPKGNSLVWQSSLSDPLPRYWPMHEQQLVFYLLAHAIDISQPTAGETILNVWAKIVTSGDAIVEFTLLQNTLLPVKRRGVRPLTSTELQILKVDPAKLLCEQDAAANLQLKSYYQLQLTLGNIPQDIIANHRDFFNWLEL
;
A
#
# COMPACT_ATOMS: atom_id res chain seq x y z
N MET A 1 -4.69 -4.62 13.67
CA MET A 1 -5.37 -3.31 13.46
C MET A 1 -6.87 -3.46 13.71
N SER A 2 -7.59 -2.46 14.24
CA SER A 2 -9.05 -2.60 14.42
C SER A 2 -9.79 -2.49 13.07
N ASN A 3 -10.88 -3.24 12.90
CA ASN A 3 -11.76 -3.10 11.73
C ASN A 3 -12.33 -1.67 11.63
N VAL A 4 -12.54 -1.02 12.78
CA VAL A 4 -13.04 0.36 12.88
C VAL A 4 -12.08 1.36 12.23
N LEU A 5 -10.77 1.20 12.42
CA LEU A 5 -9.79 2.08 11.76
C LEU A 5 -9.81 1.91 10.24
N ILE A 6 -9.87 0.66 9.77
CA ILE A 6 -9.90 0.34 8.33
C ILE A 6 -11.14 0.96 7.68
N GLU A 7 -12.31 0.83 8.31
CA GLU A 7 -13.57 1.44 7.84
C GLU A 7 -13.47 2.97 7.78
N LYS A 8 -12.87 3.62 8.79
CA LYS A 8 -12.63 5.07 8.78
C LYS A 8 -11.72 5.50 7.63
N ILE A 9 -10.62 4.77 7.42
CA ILE A 9 -9.67 5.01 6.32
C ILE A 9 -10.38 4.87 4.98
N GLN A 10 -11.17 3.82 4.79
CA GLN A 10 -11.92 3.57 3.57
C GLN A 10 -12.98 4.65 3.32
N SER A 11 -13.70 5.09 4.37
CA SER A 11 -14.68 6.17 4.26
C SER A 11 -14.04 7.48 3.82
N LEU A 12 -12.91 7.86 4.45
CA LEU A 12 -12.15 9.06 4.10
C LEU A 12 -11.60 8.97 2.67
N ALA A 13 -11.00 7.83 2.31
CA ALA A 13 -10.47 7.58 0.97
C ALA A 13 -11.57 7.72 -0.08
N ASN A 14 -12.75 7.13 0.15
CA ASN A 14 -13.88 7.19 -0.77
C ASN A 14 -14.38 8.62 -0.98
N MET A 15 -14.44 9.44 0.08
CA MET A 15 -14.86 10.84 -0.03
C MET A 15 -13.96 11.62 -0.99
N HIS A 16 -12.64 11.53 -0.81
CA HIS A 16 -11.68 12.23 -1.67
C HIS A 16 -11.55 11.60 -3.06
N TRP A 17 -11.68 10.27 -3.16
CA TRP A 17 -11.64 9.56 -4.42
C TRP A 17 -12.69 10.07 -5.41
N GLN A 18 -13.91 10.38 -4.94
CA GLN A 18 -14.98 10.92 -5.80
C GLN A 18 -14.63 12.31 -6.38
N GLN A 19 -13.76 13.07 -5.72
CA GLN A 19 -13.36 14.42 -6.14
C GLN A 19 -12.19 14.42 -7.12
N LEU A 20 -11.48 13.29 -7.26
CA LEU A 20 -10.33 13.19 -8.17
C LEU A 20 -10.74 13.05 -9.64
N GLU A 21 -10.03 13.79 -10.49
CA GLU A 21 -10.10 13.64 -11.94
C GLU A 21 -9.39 12.36 -12.37
N LYS A 22 -10.16 11.45 -12.96
CA LYS A 22 -9.67 10.14 -13.41
C LYS A 22 -9.40 10.18 -14.92
N PRO A 23 -8.37 9.47 -15.41
CA PRO A 23 -8.16 9.33 -16.85
C PRO A 23 -9.43 8.78 -17.53
N LYS A 24 -9.84 9.43 -18.63
CA LYS A 24 -11.00 9.00 -19.41
C LYS A 24 -10.63 7.79 -20.27
N GLY A 25 -11.48 6.77 -20.26
CA GLY A 25 -11.38 5.61 -21.14
C GLY A 25 -12.68 4.80 -21.05
N ASN A 26 -13.27 4.46 -22.19
CA ASN A 26 -14.62 3.88 -22.25
C ASN A 26 -14.73 2.48 -21.61
N SER A 27 -13.61 1.83 -21.32
CA SER A 27 -13.55 0.46 -20.79
C SER A 27 -12.74 0.34 -19.49
N LEU A 28 -12.39 1.45 -18.84
CA LEU A 28 -11.63 1.43 -17.59
C LEU A 28 -12.55 1.68 -16.40
N VAL A 29 -12.55 0.75 -15.45
CA VAL A 29 -13.20 0.95 -14.15
C VAL A 29 -12.12 1.22 -13.11
N TRP A 30 -12.00 2.49 -12.71
CA TRP A 30 -11.03 2.92 -11.70
C TRP A 30 -11.53 2.65 -10.28
N GLN A 31 -10.65 2.11 -9.44
CA GLN A 31 -10.85 1.87 -8.02
C GLN A 31 -9.67 2.42 -7.23
N SER A 32 -9.93 2.77 -5.98
CA SER A 32 -8.86 3.06 -5.03
C SER A 32 -8.56 1.81 -4.20
N SER A 33 -7.29 1.53 -3.98
CA SER A 33 -6.80 0.52 -3.03
C SER A 33 -5.95 1.18 -1.94
N LEU A 34 -5.95 0.56 -0.76
CA LEU A 34 -5.09 0.94 0.36
C LEU A 34 -3.86 0.03 0.34
N SER A 35 -2.68 0.61 0.49
CA SER A 35 -1.45 -0.16 0.65
C SER A 35 -1.40 -0.84 2.02
N ASP A 36 -0.48 -1.80 2.15
CA ASP A 36 -0.02 -2.25 3.46
C ASP A 36 0.61 -1.07 4.25
N PRO A 37 0.59 -1.11 5.60
CA PRO A 37 1.17 -0.06 6.43
C PRO A 37 2.67 0.07 6.18
N LEU A 38 3.24 1.22 6.45
CA LEU A 38 4.68 1.46 6.56
C LEU A 38 4.95 2.27 7.83
N PRO A 39 6.10 2.13 8.49
CA PRO A 39 6.43 2.97 9.63
C PRO A 39 6.57 4.43 9.18
N ARG A 40 6.05 5.41 9.92
CA ARG A 40 6.27 6.83 9.56
C ARG A 40 7.75 7.22 9.60
N TYR A 41 8.47 6.66 10.56
CA TYR A 41 9.90 6.85 10.76
C TYR A 41 10.53 5.51 11.10
N TRP A 42 11.77 5.30 10.67
CA TRP A 42 12.54 4.11 11.02
C TRP A 42 13.89 4.48 11.64
N PRO A 43 14.27 3.93 12.81
CA PRO A 43 13.47 3.04 13.65
C PRO A 43 12.22 3.74 14.22
N MET A 44 11.21 2.95 14.58
CA MET A 44 9.95 3.50 15.11
C MET A 44 10.16 4.07 16.52
N HIS A 45 9.99 5.39 16.66
CA HIS A 45 9.92 6.07 17.96
C HIS A 45 8.49 6.30 18.43
N GLU A 46 7.59 6.49 17.47
CA GLU A 46 6.15 6.61 17.68
C GLU A 46 5.47 5.44 16.96
N GLN A 47 4.38 4.92 17.52
CA GLN A 47 3.55 3.88 16.87
C GLN A 47 2.67 4.50 15.77
N GLN A 48 3.31 5.23 14.86
CA GLN A 48 2.67 5.86 13.73
C GLN A 48 2.91 5.07 12.47
N LEU A 49 1.82 4.78 11.77
CA LEU A 49 1.82 4.04 10.52
C LEU A 49 1.37 4.95 9.38
N VAL A 50 1.92 4.72 8.22
CA VAL A 50 1.63 5.41 6.98
C VAL A 50 0.98 4.41 6.03
N PHE A 51 -0.18 4.77 5.50
CA PHE A 51 -0.85 4.06 4.43
C PHE A 51 -0.86 4.94 3.20
N TYR A 52 -0.76 4.31 2.04
CA TYR A 52 -0.86 4.97 0.76
C TYR A 52 -2.12 4.54 0.04
N LEU A 53 -2.74 5.50 -0.64
CA LEU A 53 -3.87 5.24 -1.49
C LEU A 53 -3.39 5.19 -2.94
N LEU A 54 -3.61 4.02 -3.54
CA LEU A 54 -3.26 3.68 -4.90
C LEU A 54 -4.53 3.72 -5.74
N ALA A 55 -4.40 4.01 -7.03
CA ALA A 55 -5.49 3.86 -7.96
C ALA A 55 -5.17 2.73 -8.94
N HIS A 56 -6.13 1.86 -9.20
CA HIS A 56 -6.00 0.79 -10.19
C HIS A 56 -7.25 0.72 -11.07
N ALA A 57 -7.08 0.30 -12.32
CA ALA A 57 -8.18 0.03 -13.23
C ALA A 57 -8.06 -1.37 -13.83
N ILE A 58 -9.23 -1.97 -13.99
CA ILE A 58 -9.43 -3.12 -14.84
C ILE A 58 -9.99 -2.63 -16.16
N ASP A 59 -9.36 -3.07 -17.26
CA ASP A 59 -9.95 -2.93 -18.57
C ASP A 59 -11.00 -4.01 -18.76
N ILE A 60 -12.28 -3.62 -18.72
CA ILE A 60 -13.39 -4.57 -18.87
C ILE A 60 -13.47 -5.16 -20.28
N SER A 61 -12.85 -4.51 -21.27
CA SER A 61 -12.75 -5.05 -22.63
C SER A 61 -11.63 -6.09 -22.76
N GLN A 62 -10.65 -6.06 -21.85
CA GLN A 62 -9.51 -6.98 -21.82
C GLN A 62 -9.15 -7.37 -20.37
N PRO A 63 -10.02 -8.12 -19.67
CA PRO A 63 -9.81 -8.45 -18.24
C PRO A 63 -8.55 -9.30 -17.99
N THR A 64 -8.03 -9.97 -19.03
CA THR A 64 -6.80 -10.76 -18.98
C THR A 64 -5.54 -9.94 -19.22
N ALA A 65 -5.65 -8.65 -19.59
CA ALA A 65 -4.50 -7.76 -19.81
C ALA A 65 -3.77 -7.37 -18.50
N GLY A 66 -4.34 -7.73 -17.35
CA GLY A 66 -3.86 -7.33 -16.03
C GLY A 66 -4.44 -5.99 -15.59
N GLU A 67 -3.99 -5.52 -14.43
CA GLU A 67 -4.43 -4.25 -13.85
C GLU A 67 -3.55 -3.09 -14.30
N THR A 68 -4.18 -1.99 -14.69
CA THR A 68 -3.47 -0.71 -14.84
C THR A 68 -3.39 -0.05 -13.48
N ILE A 69 -2.20 0.03 -12.89
CA ILE A 69 -1.98 0.75 -11.65
C ILE A 69 -1.60 2.19 -11.99
N LEU A 70 -2.05 3.16 -11.22
CA LEU A 70 -1.65 4.57 -11.32
C LEU A 70 -0.73 4.92 -10.15
N ASN A 71 -0.17 6.12 -10.22
CA ASN A 71 0.57 6.71 -9.11
C ASN A 71 -0.23 6.71 -7.80
N VAL A 72 0.52 6.74 -6.70
CA VAL A 72 -0.01 7.05 -5.37
C VAL A 72 -0.68 8.42 -5.40
N TRP A 73 -1.93 8.50 -4.94
CA TRP A 73 -2.70 9.74 -4.99
C TRP A 73 -2.85 10.40 -3.64
N ALA A 74 -2.78 9.64 -2.54
CA ALA A 74 -2.79 10.20 -1.19
C ALA A 74 -2.00 9.34 -0.20
N LYS A 75 -1.71 9.97 0.95
CA LYS A 75 -1.06 9.38 2.12
C LYS A 75 -1.96 9.60 3.34
N ILE A 76 -2.11 8.57 4.16
CA ILE A 76 -2.79 8.63 5.45
C ILE A 76 -1.80 8.25 6.54
N VAL A 77 -1.74 9.05 7.61
CA VAL A 77 -0.97 8.71 8.80
C VAL A 77 -1.93 8.38 9.93
N THR A 78 -1.66 7.29 10.64
CA THR A 78 -2.42 6.88 11.82
C THR A 78 -1.54 6.80 13.05
N SER A 79 -2.17 6.89 14.21
CA SER A 79 -1.56 6.59 15.51
C SER A 79 -2.57 5.78 16.32
N GLY A 80 -2.28 4.50 16.57
CA GLY A 80 -3.28 3.56 17.07
C GLY A 80 -4.50 3.49 16.16
N ASP A 81 -5.70 3.67 16.72
CA ASP A 81 -6.99 3.66 16.00
C ASP A 81 -7.46 5.05 15.51
N ALA A 82 -6.57 6.05 15.52
CA ALA A 82 -6.85 7.41 15.06
C ALA A 82 -6.14 7.73 13.74
N ILE A 83 -6.86 8.36 12.81
CA ILE A 83 -6.27 9.05 11.66
C ILE A 83 -5.78 10.40 12.15
N VAL A 84 -4.48 10.69 11.99
CA VAL A 84 -3.86 11.93 12.45
C VAL A 84 -3.47 12.86 11.30
N GLU A 85 -3.32 12.34 10.10
CA GLU A 85 -2.97 13.13 8.91
C GLU A 85 -3.58 12.49 7.65
N PHE A 86 -4.13 13.32 6.76
CA PHE A 86 -4.45 12.95 5.39
C PHE A 86 -3.78 13.98 4.47
N THR A 87 -3.02 13.49 3.51
CA THR A 87 -2.27 14.32 2.56
C THR A 87 -2.57 13.87 1.14
N LEU A 88 -3.18 14.75 0.35
CA LEU A 88 -3.34 14.56 -1.09
C LEU A 88 -2.01 14.81 -1.78
N LEU A 89 -1.50 13.82 -2.51
CA LEU A 89 -0.20 13.88 -3.16
C LEU A 89 -0.32 14.34 -4.61
N GLN A 90 -1.37 13.91 -5.31
CA GLN A 90 -1.59 14.22 -6.72
C GLN A 90 -3.09 14.39 -7.00
N ASN A 91 -3.40 15.37 -7.84
CA ASN A 91 -4.77 15.62 -8.32
C ASN A 91 -5.03 14.97 -9.68
N THR A 92 -3.97 14.57 -10.39
CA THR A 92 -4.01 13.97 -11.72
C THR A 92 -3.25 12.66 -11.69
N LEU A 93 -3.93 11.58 -12.06
CA LEU A 93 -3.38 10.23 -11.97
C LEU A 93 -2.70 9.84 -13.28
N LEU A 94 -1.43 9.43 -13.22
CA LEU A 94 -0.66 8.97 -14.38
C LEU A 94 -0.49 7.45 -14.38
N PRO A 95 -0.58 6.78 -15.54
CA PRO A 95 -0.51 5.33 -15.63
C PRO A 95 0.89 4.76 -15.39
N VAL A 96 0.97 3.78 -14.51
CA VAL A 96 2.10 2.89 -14.27
C VAL A 96 1.70 1.51 -14.77
N LYS A 97 2.14 1.15 -15.98
CA LYS A 97 1.76 -0.15 -16.57
C LYS A 97 2.41 -1.29 -15.79
N ARG A 98 1.60 -2.11 -15.12
CA ARG A 98 2.03 -3.39 -14.56
C ARG A 98 1.46 -4.52 -15.43
N ARG A 99 2.27 -5.54 -15.71
CA ARG A 99 1.86 -6.73 -16.49
C ARG A 99 1.69 -7.93 -15.56
N GLY A 100 0.86 -8.88 -15.99
CA GLY A 100 0.32 -9.98 -15.18
C GLY A 100 1.32 -10.68 -14.26
N VAL A 101 0.86 -10.95 -13.04
CA VAL A 101 1.62 -11.60 -11.96
C VAL A 101 1.49 -13.12 -12.10
N ARG A 102 2.60 -13.85 -11.95
CA ARG A 102 2.58 -15.32 -11.88
C ARG A 102 1.75 -15.80 -10.67
N PRO A 103 1.26 -17.05 -10.67
CA PRO A 103 0.73 -17.66 -9.46
C PRO A 103 1.75 -17.64 -8.31
N LEU A 104 1.26 -17.36 -7.10
CA LEU A 104 2.06 -17.41 -5.87
C LEU A 104 2.22 -18.85 -5.39
N THR A 105 3.38 -19.14 -4.81
CA THR A 105 3.66 -20.42 -4.15
C THR A 105 2.99 -20.51 -2.78
N SER A 106 2.84 -21.72 -2.25
CA SER A 106 2.27 -21.94 -0.91
C SER A 106 3.03 -21.19 0.19
N THR A 107 4.36 -21.10 0.07
CA THR A 107 5.21 -20.37 1.02
C THR A 107 4.96 -18.86 0.95
N GLU A 108 4.85 -18.29 -0.25
CA GLU A 108 4.54 -16.86 -0.43
C GLU A 108 3.16 -16.52 0.13
N LEU A 109 2.18 -17.41 -0.09
CA LEU A 109 0.85 -17.25 0.49
C LEU A 109 0.86 -17.29 2.03
N GLN A 110 1.76 -18.06 2.65
CA GLN A 110 1.92 -18.06 4.11
C GLN A 110 2.54 -16.75 4.60
N ILE A 111 3.55 -16.24 3.90
CA ILE A 111 4.18 -14.95 4.21
C ILE A 111 3.12 -13.83 4.14
N LEU A 112 2.27 -13.82 3.11
CA LEU A 112 1.23 -12.79 2.96
C LEU A 112 0.07 -12.87 3.96
N LYS A 113 -0.01 -13.92 4.78
CA LYS A 113 -1.04 -14.06 5.84
C LYS A 113 -0.70 -13.32 7.13
N VAL A 114 0.53 -12.81 7.28
CA VAL A 114 0.93 -12.06 8.47
C VAL A 114 0.21 -10.71 8.53
N ASP A 115 -0.01 -10.19 9.75
CA ASP A 115 -0.50 -8.82 9.95
C ASP A 115 0.72 -7.88 10.10
N PRO A 116 1.15 -7.17 9.04
CA PRO A 116 2.34 -6.31 9.12
C PRO A 116 2.17 -5.15 10.11
N ALA A 117 0.94 -4.68 10.36
CA ALA A 117 0.71 -3.61 11.33
C ALA A 117 1.05 -4.09 12.75
N LYS A 118 0.68 -5.34 13.07
CA LYS A 118 1.01 -5.95 14.36
C LYS A 118 2.52 -6.14 14.51
N LEU A 119 3.17 -6.71 13.50
CA LEU A 119 4.61 -6.95 13.51
C LEU A 119 5.42 -5.65 13.65
N LEU A 120 4.98 -4.57 12.98
CA LEU A 120 5.58 -3.24 13.12
C LEU A 120 5.51 -2.70 14.56
N CYS A 121 4.52 -3.08 15.36
CA CYS A 121 4.40 -2.62 16.74
C CYS A 121 5.17 -3.49 17.75
N GLU A 122 5.40 -4.77 17.46
CA GLU A 122 6.07 -5.71 18.39
C GLU A 122 7.59 -5.56 18.38
N GLN A 123 8.20 -5.43 17.19
CA GLN A 123 9.64 -5.15 16.98
C GLN A 123 10.65 -6.10 17.67
N ASP A 124 10.22 -7.30 18.09
CA ASP A 124 11.15 -8.32 18.58
C ASP A 124 11.89 -9.04 17.43
N ALA A 125 12.89 -9.87 17.77
CA ALA A 125 13.72 -10.55 16.78
C ALA A 125 12.91 -11.46 15.83
N ALA A 126 11.87 -12.13 16.32
CA ALA A 126 11.04 -13.01 15.51
C ALA A 126 10.07 -12.19 14.63
N ALA A 127 9.45 -11.15 15.19
CA ALA A 127 8.60 -10.23 14.47
C ALA A 127 9.36 -9.53 13.34
N ASN A 128 10.59 -9.09 13.60
CA ASN A 128 11.46 -8.45 12.62
C ASN A 128 11.81 -9.39 11.45
N LEU A 129 12.07 -10.69 11.71
CA LEU A 129 12.34 -11.66 10.65
C LEU A 129 11.12 -11.90 9.76
N GLN A 130 9.94 -11.99 10.36
CA GLN A 130 8.68 -12.14 9.61
C GLN A 130 8.38 -10.88 8.80
N LEU A 131 8.60 -9.70 9.39
CA LEU A 131 8.42 -8.41 8.73
C LEU A 131 9.35 -8.26 7.53
N LYS A 132 10.63 -8.65 7.68
CA LYS A 132 11.59 -8.67 6.58
C LYS A 132 11.11 -9.55 5.43
N SER A 133 10.74 -10.79 5.76
CA SER A 133 10.24 -11.75 4.77
C SER A 133 9.02 -11.22 4.02
N TYR A 134 8.11 -10.55 4.74
CA TYR A 134 6.91 -9.94 4.19
C TYR A 134 7.22 -8.83 3.19
N TYR A 135 7.97 -7.79 3.59
CA TYR A 135 8.24 -6.68 2.68
C TYR A 135 9.19 -7.06 1.54
N GLN A 136 10.12 -7.98 1.75
CA GLN A 136 10.95 -8.51 0.65
C GLN A 136 10.11 -9.23 -0.40
N LEU A 137 9.08 -9.99 0.02
CA LEU A 137 8.13 -10.58 -0.92
C LEU A 137 7.33 -9.49 -1.65
N GLN A 138 6.80 -8.50 -0.94
CA GLN A 138 6.05 -7.38 -1.54
C GLN A 138 6.89 -6.61 -2.58
N LEU A 139 8.17 -6.38 -2.30
CA LEU A 139 9.13 -5.79 -3.23
C LEU A 139 9.35 -6.66 -4.48
N THR A 140 9.56 -7.97 -4.28
CA THR A 140 9.78 -8.92 -5.38
C THR A 140 8.56 -9.04 -6.29
N LEU A 141 7.36 -8.93 -5.73
CA LEU A 141 6.13 -8.90 -6.49
C LEU A 141 5.98 -7.58 -7.25
N GLY A 142 6.57 -6.48 -6.77
CA GLY A 142 6.39 -5.14 -7.31
C GLY A 142 5.12 -4.45 -6.81
N ASN A 143 4.67 -4.81 -5.60
CA ASN A 143 3.48 -4.22 -4.96
C ASN A 143 3.76 -2.86 -4.30
N ILE A 144 5.04 -2.50 -4.14
CA ILE A 144 5.47 -1.24 -3.52
C ILE A 144 6.04 -0.32 -4.60
N PRO A 145 5.37 0.80 -4.92
CA PRO A 145 5.88 1.84 -5.82
C PRO A 145 7.24 2.42 -5.40
N GLN A 146 8.05 2.82 -6.38
CA GLN A 146 9.42 3.32 -6.16
C GLN A 146 9.47 4.64 -5.36
N ASP A 147 8.49 5.50 -5.55
CA ASP A 147 8.33 6.74 -4.78
C ASP A 147 8.03 6.45 -3.30
N ILE A 148 7.28 5.39 -2.99
CA ILE A 148 7.09 4.92 -1.62
C ILE A 148 8.41 4.42 -1.03
N ILE A 149 9.19 3.64 -1.80
CA ILE A 149 10.52 3.17 -1.34
C ILE A 149 11.43 4.36 -1.01
N ALA A 150 11.46 5.37 -1.88
CA ALA A 150 12.26 6.57 -1.66
C ALA A 150 11.82 7.35 -0.39
N ASN A 151 10.51 7.45 -0.14
CA ASN A 151 9.96 8.14 1.04
C ASN A 151 10.24 7.39 2.36
N HIS A 152 10.50 6.08 2.30
CA HIS A 152 10.73 5.20 3.45
C HIS A 152 12.12 4.59 3.44
N ARG A 153 13.11 5.32 2.91
CA ARG A 153 14.44 4.81 2.60
C ARG A 153 15.11 4.10 3.78
N ASP A 154 15.03 4.66 4.99
CA ASP A 154 15.70 4.05 6.16
C ASP A 154 15.10 2.70 6.54
N PHE A 155 13.78 2.54 6.38
CA PHE A 155 13.11 1.25 6.57
C PHE A 155 13.55 0.24 5.52
N PHE A 156 13.56 0.64 4.25
CA PHE A 156 13.96 -0.26 3.16
C PHE A 156 15.45 -0.63 3.19
N ASN A 157 16.33 0.31 3.57
CA ASN A 157 17.74 -0.02 3.82
C ASN A 157 17.89 -1.07 4.92
N TRP A 158 17.10 -0.98 6.00
CA TRP A 158 17.13 -1.97 7.08
C TRP A 158 16.61 -3.36 6.64
N LEU A 159 15.70 -3.44 5.67
CA LEU A 159 15.24 -4.70 5.09
C LEU A 159 16.33 -5.42 4.27
N GLU A 160 17.29 -4.67 3.72
CA GLU A 160 18.41 -5.20 2.92
C GLU A 160 19.60 -5.68 3.78
N LEU A 161 19.73 -5.17 5.01
CA LEU A 161 20.72 -5.58 6.01
C LEU A 161 20.34 -6.90 6.69
#